data_AF-A0A2H3BUY5-F1
#
_entry.id   AF-A0A2H3BUY5-F1
#
_cell.length_a   1.000
_cell.length_b   1.000
_cell.length_c   1.000
_cell.angle_alpha   90.00
_cell.angle_beta   90.00
_cell.angle_gamma   90.00
#
_symmetry.space_group_name_H-M   'P 1'
#
loop_
_entity.id
_entity.type
_entity.pdbx_description
1 polymer ?
#
loop_
_entity_poly.entity_id
_entity_poly.type
_entity_poly.pdbx_seq_one_letter_code
_entity_poly.pdbx_strand_id
1 'polypeptide(L)'
;KTEILPIGVPSHRNAVHHHRNSAGLDMTGFQIPEKIGIAMDGEAVRTLGAWVGNGIKQADVWTRTLDKIEENLDRWDLGHPTMEGRRRLIVLMIVGGMTQYLAKVQGTPDIEQRLERRTQKFLWVTRIE
;
A
#
# COMPACT_ATOMS: atom_id res chain seq x y z
N LYS A 1 16.24 -6.54 4.68
CA LYS A 1 15.56 -6.78 5.98
C LYS A 1 14.64 -7.97 5.77
N THR A 2 14.72 -8.99 6.61
CA THR A 2 13.87 -10.18 6.53
C THR A 2 12.84 -10.11 7.65
N GLU A 3 11.56 -10.25 7.31
CA GLU A 3 10.43 -10.23 8.24
C GLU A 3 9.56 -11.46 7.97
N ILE A 4 9.03 -12.07 9.03
CA ILE A 4 8.16 -13.23 8.98
C ILE A 4 6.75 -12.78 9.37
N LEU A 5 5.77 -13.09 8.53
CA LEU A 5 4.35 -12.92 8.84
C LEU A 5 3.73 -14.30 9.07
N PRO A 6 3.42 -14.69 10.32
CA PRO A 6 2.74 -15.95 10.58
C PRO A 6 1.30 -15.89 10.06
N ILE A 7 0.89 -16.92 9.32
CA ILE A 7 -0.47 -17.03 8.74
C ILE A 7 -1.16 -18.22 9.41
N GLY A 8 -2.44 -18.08 9.71
CA GLY A 8 -3.24 -19.12 10.34
C GLY A 8 -4.12 -18.58 11.46
N VAL A 9 -4.50 -19.46 12.38
CA VAL A 9 -5.35 -19.11 13.53
C VAL A 9 -4.60 -18.18 14.50
N PRO A 10 -5.30 -17.24 15.19
CA PRO A 10 -4.66 -16.30 16.10
C PRO A 10 -3.81 -16.96 17.20
N SER A 11 -4.24 -18.11 17.72
CA SER A 11 -3.48 -18.88 18.72
C SER A 11 -2.12 -19.35 18.19
N HIS A 12 -2.07 -19.80 16.94
CA HIS A 12 -0.82 -20.20 16.28
C HIS A 12 0.08 -18.99 16.03
N ARG A 13 -0.48 -17.86 15.55
CA ARG A 13 0.29 -16.64 15.31
C ARG A 13 0.96 -16.11 16.59
N ASN A 14 0.20 -16.06 17.68
CA ASN A 14 0.72 -15.69 19.00
C ASN A 14 1.80 -16.68 19.48
N ALA A 15 1.60 -17.98 19.27
CA ALA A 15 2.59 -18.98 19.64
C ALA A 15 3.89 -18.85 18.85
N VAL A 16 3.82 -18.60 17.54
CA VAL A 16 5.00 -18.35 16.69
C VAL A 16 5.74 -17.10 17.15
N HIS A 17 5.01 -16.03 17.50
CA HIS A 17 5.62 -14.80 18.00
C HIS A 17 6.31 -15.01 19.36
N HIS A 18 5.62 -15.64 20.32
CA HIS A 18 6.14 -15.85 21.68
C HIS A 18 7.30 -16.84 21.74
N HIS A 19 7.16 -18.00 21.08
CA HIS A 19 8.18 -19.05 21.13
C HIS A 19 9.27 -18.89 20.08
N ARG A 20 9.07 -17.99 19.11
CA ARG A 20 9.93 -17.80 17.95
C ARG A 20 10.22 -19.11 17.21
N ASN A 21 9.24 -20.02 17.18
CA ASN A 21 9.32 -21.29 16.48
C ASN A 21 8.37 -21.28 15.29
N SER A 22 8.81 -21.71 14.12
CA SER A 22 7.99 -21.69 12.90
C SER A 22 6.76 -22.61 12.96
N ALA A 23 6.77 -23.64 13.82
CA ALA A 23 5.62 -24.52 14.06
C ALA A 23 4.73 -24.04 15.22
N GLY A 24 5.05 -22.91 15.84
CA GLY A 24 4.29 -22.39 16.97
C GLY A 24 4.39 -23.29 18.20
N LEU A 25 3.25 -23.83 18.65
CA LEU A 25 3.16 -24.66 19.86
C LEU A 25 3.74 -26.07 19.68
N ASP A 26 3.78 -26.58 18.45
CA ASP A 26 4.22 -27.95 18.20
C ASP A 26 5.74 -28.11 18.41
N MET A 27 6.49 -26.99 18.44
CA MET A 27 7.95 -26.92 18.69
C MET A 27 8.82 -27.80 17.79
N THR A 28 8.25 -28.48 16.81
CA THR A 28 8.94 -29.31 15.80
C THR A 28 9.56 -28.48 14.67
N GLY A 29 9.22 -27.19 14.62
CA GLY A 29 9.68 -26.27 13.59
C GLY A 29 11.07 -25.70 13.84
N PHE A 30 11.54 -24.91 12.87
CA PHE A 30 12.81 -24.21 12.96
C PHE A 30 12.73 -23.03 13.94
N GLN A 31 13.78 -22.87 14.75
CA GLN A 31 13.91 -21.74 15.66
C GLN A 31 14.32 -20.48 14.90
N ILE A 32 13.46 -19.46 14.95
CA ILE A 32 13.63 -18.21 14.21
C ILE A 32 14.70 -17.35 14.90
N PRO A 33 15.81 -17.02 14.21
CA PRO A 33 16.86 -16.16 14.76
C PRO A 33 16.33 -14.81 15.24
N GLU A 34 16.86 -14.27 16.35
CA GLU A 34 16.41 -12.98 16.91
C GLU A 34 16.52 -11.80 15.94
N LYS A 35 17.51 -11.86 15.03
CA LYS A 35 17.70 -10.84 13.98
C LYS A 35 16.54 -10.71 12.98
N ILE A 36 15.62 -11.67 12.94
CA ILE A 36 14.47 -11.68 12.01
C ILE A 36 13.24 -11.16 12.75
N GLY A 37 12.62 -10.10 12.25
CA GLY A 37 11.37 -9.60 12.81
C GLY A 37 10.23 -10.59 12.55
N ILE A 38 9.35 -10.80 13.54
CA ILE A 38 8.09 -11.54 13.38
C ILE A 38 6.97 -10.52 13.57
N ALA A 39 6.13 -10.34 12.56
CA ALA A 39 5.04 -9.37 12.62
C ALA A 39 3.87 -9.89 13.46
N MET A 40 3.34 -9.01 14.31
CA MET A 40 2.15 -9.28 15.10
C MET A 40 0.87 -8.98 14.32
N ASP A 41 -0.26 -9.42 14.87
CA ASP A 41 -1.57 -9.01 14.37
C ASP A 41 -1.75 -7.50 14.53
N GLY A 42 -2.25 -6.85 13.48
CA GLY A 42 -2.34 -5.39 13.37
C GLY A 42 -1.07 -4.73 12.82
N GLU A 43 0.05 -5.45 12.72
CA GLU A 43 1.26 -4.93 12.09
C GLU A 43 1.30 -5.28 10.60
N ALA A 44 1.58 -4.26 9.78
CA ALA A 44 1.75 -4.44 8.35
C ALA A 44 3.23 -4.60 7.99
N VAL A 45 3.54 -5.65 7.22
CA VAL A 45 4.86 -5.90 6.65
C VAL A 45 4.87 -5.50 5.18
N ARG A 46 5.95 -4.87 4.72
CA ARG A 46 6.08 -4.48 3.32
C ARG A 46 6.70 -5.62 2.50
N THR A 47 5.88 -6.27 1.68
CA THR A 47 6.28 -7.38 0.79
C THR A 47 6.02 -7.00 -0.66
N LEU A 48 7.07 -7.01 -1.49
CA LEU A 48 7.00 -6.72 -2.93
C LEU A 48 6.28 -5.40 -3.29
N GLY A 49 6.34 -4.40 -2.39
CA GLY A 49 5.70 -3.11 -2.59
C GLY A 49 4.27 -3.01 -2.05
N ALA A 50 3.64 -4.13 -1.70
CA ALA A 50 2.38 -4.19 -0.97
C ALA A 50 2.62 -4.24 0.55
N TRP A 51 1.61 -3.85 1.31
CA TRP A 51 1.58 -4.02 2.76
C TRP A 51 0.65 -5.18 3.12
N VAL A 52 1.18 -6.19 3.79
CA VAL A 52 0.46 -7.41 4.14
C VAL A 52 0.58 -7.62 5.63
N GLY A 53 -0.53 -7.92 6.28
CA GLY A 53 -0.58 -8.12 7.73
C GLY A 53 -1.91 -8.72 8.13
N ASN A 54 -1.94 -9.40 9.27
CA ASN A 54 -3.17 -9.96 9.81
C ASN A 54 -3.98 -8.85 10.48
N GLY A 55 -5.26 -8.68 10.12
CA GLY A 55 -6.14 -7.71 10.79
C GLY A 55 -5.81 -6.24 10.52
N ILE A 56 -5.05 -5.93 9.46
CA ILE A 56 -4.69 -4.55 9.10
C ILE A 56 -5.83 -3.82 8.40
N LYS A 57 -5.97 -2.51 8.64
CA LYS A 57 -6.89 -1.65 7.89
C LYS A 57 -6.28 -1.28 6.54
N GLN A 58 -6.95 -1.67 5.45
CA GLN A 58 -6.47 -1.39 4.08
C GLN A 58 -6.36 0.11 3.77
N ALA A 59 -7.17 0.96 4.43
CA ALA A 59 -7.16 2.41 4.23
C ALA A 59 -5.78 3.04 4.51
N ASP A 60 -5.06 2.54 5.53
CA ASP A 60 -3.76 3.08 5.92
C ASP A 60 -2.67 2.84 4.86
N VAL A 61 -2.86 1.82 4.00
CA VAL A 61 -1.91 1.53 2.94
C VAL A 61 -1.99 2.53 1.79
N TRP A 62 -3.21 2.93 1.43
CA TRP A 62 -3.46 3.80 0.29
C TRP A 62 -3.10 5.27 0.57
N THR A 63 -3.16 5.72 1.82
CA THR A 63 -2.85 7.11 2.22
C THR A 63 -1.51 7.57 1.66
N ARG A 64 -0.44 6.81 1.87
CA ARG A 64 0.90 7.19 1.39
C ARG A 64 1.00 7.26 -0.14
N THR A 65 0.29 6.37 -0.84
CA THR A 65 0.26 6.36 -2.31
C THR A 65 -0.52 7.56 -2.83
N LEU A 66 -1.63 7.89 -2.19
CA LEU A 66 -2.45 9.06 -2.48
C LEU A 66 -1.67 10.36 -2.28
N ASP A 67 -0.95 10.51 -1.18
CA ASP A 67 -0.14 11.69 -0.89
C ASP A 67 0.95 11.89 -1.97
N LYS A 68 1.64 10.81 -2.34
CA LYS A 68 2.64 10.85 -3.43
C LYS A 68 2.03 11.23 -4.77
N ILE A 69 0.83 10.74 -5.07
CA ILE A 69 0.13 11.11 -6.31
C ILE A 69 -0.15 12.62 -6.29
N GLU A 70 -0.68 13.15 -5.19
CA GLU A 70 -0.91 14.60 -5.03
C GLU A 70 0.36 15.42 -5.20
N GLU A 71 1.44 15.08 -4.50
CA GLU A 71 2.73 15.78 -4.62
C GLU A 71 3.25 15.80 -6.06
N ASN A 72 3.09 14.70 -6.80
CA ASN A 72 3.51 14.64 -8.19
C ASN A 72 2.59 15.47 -9.08
N LEU A 73 1.26 15.40 -8.90
CA LEU A 73 0.32 16.19 -9.68
C LEU A 73 0.54 17.70 -9.46
N ASP A 74 0.75 18.13 -8.21
CA ASP A 74 1.04 19.53 -7.87
C ASP A 74 2.36 19.99 -8.51
N ARG A 75 3.40 19.15 -8.48
CA ARG A 75 4.67 19.45 -9.15
C ARG A 75 4.52 19.60 -10.66
N TRP A 76 3.73 18.75 -11.29
CA TRP A 76 3.47 18.83 -12.73
C TRP A 76 2.58 20.02 -13.09
N ASP A 77 1.67 20.45 -12.20
CA ASP A 77 0.81 21.61 -12.43
C ASP A 77 1.62 22.92 -12.53
N LEU A 78 2.72 23.03 -11.78
CA LEU A 78 3.67 24.15 -11.88
C LEU A 78 4.28 24.34 -13.28
N GLY A 79 4.33 23.27 -14.08
CA GLY A 79 4.82 23.32 -15.47
C GLY A 79 3.79 23.83 -16.47
N HIS A 80 2.58 24.19 -16.02
CA HIS A 80 1.43 24.59 -16.86
C HIS A 80 1.21 23.69 -18.09
N PRO A 81 1.07 22.36 -17.90
CA PRO A 81 0.92 21.42 -19.00
C PRO A 81 -0.41 21.64 -19.74
N THR A 82 -0.39 21.40 -21.05
CA THR A 82 -1.59 21.39 -21.89
C THR A 82 -2.59 20.33 -21.44
N MET A 83 -3.86 20.48 -21.80
CA MET A 83 -4.91 19.51 -21.46
C MET A 83 -4.59 18.08 -21.93
N GLU A 84 -4.03 17.94 -23.13
CA GLU A 84 -3.58 16.64 -23.63
C GLU A 84 -2.41 16.08 -22.81
N GLY A 85 -1.47 16.93 -22.39
CA GLY A 85 -0.38 16.53 -21.49
C GLY A 85 -0.89 16.07 -20.12
N ARG A 86 -1.86 16.79 -19.55
CA ARG A 86 -2.51 16.41 -18.28
C ARG A 86 -3.19 15.04 -18.41
N ARG A 87 -4.04 14.86 -19.43
CA ARG A 87 -4.85 13.65 -19.61
C ARG A 87 -4.03 12.44 -20.04
N ARG A 88 -3.22 12.56 -21.09
CA ARG A 88 -2.55 11.40 -21.71
C ARG A 88 -1.24 11.03 -21.03
N LEU A 89 -0.48 12.00 -20.55
CA LEU A 89 0.85 11.72 -20.01
C LEU A 89 0.80 11.63 -18.49
N ILE A 90 0.31 12.68 -17.83
CA ILE A 90 0.47 12.81 -16.38
C ILE A 90 -0.47 11.86 -15.64
N VAL A 91 -1.77 11.84 -15.98
CA VAL A 91 -2.74 10.96 -15.30
C VAL A 91 -2.41 9.48 -15.52
N LEU A 92 -2.14 9.06 -16.77
CA LEU A 92 -1.81 7.66 -17.06
C LEU A 92 -0.49 7.22 -16.41
N MET A 93 0.56 8.02 -16.55
CA MET A 93 1.90 7.65 -16.05
C MET A 93 1.96 7.67 -14.52
N ILE A 94 1.39 8.70 -13.89
CA ILE A 94 1.49 8.88 -12.43
C ILE A 94 0.36 8.16 -11.71
N VAL A 95 -0.90 8.54 -11.99
CA VAL A 95 -2.06 7.96 -11.30
C VAL A 95 -2.19 6.49 -11.67
N GLY A 96 -2.23 6.17 -12.97
CA GLY A 96 -2.32 4.78 -13.43
C GLY A 96 -1.14 3.93 -12.97
N GLY A 97 0.09 4.40 -13.21
CA GLY A 97 1.31 3.67 -12.87
C GLY A 97 1.48 3.35 -11.39
N MET A 98 1.05 4.25 -10.48
CA MET A 98 1.18 4.02 -9.04
C MET A 98 0.03 3.18 -8.45
N THR A 99 -1.14 3.17 -9.08
CA THR A 99 -2.35 2.55 -8.53
C THR A 99 -2.64 1.17 -9.09
N GLN A 100 -2.30 0.87 -10.35
CA GLN A 100 -2.68 -0.37 -11.03
C GLN A 100 -2.19 -1.63 -10.31
N TYR A 101 -0.91 -1.66 -9.91
CA TYR A 101 -0.37 -2.79 -9.16
C TYR A 101 -1.04 -2.93 -7.79
N LEU A 102 -1.14 -1.81 -7.04
CA LEU A 102 -1.68 -1.80 -5.68
C LEU A 102 -3.16 -2.20 -5.66
N ALA A 103 -3.94 -1.76 -6.65
CA ALA A 103 -5.34 -2.13 -6.84
C ALA A 103 -5.51 -3.65 -7.01
N LYS A 104 -4.57 -4.30 -7.71
CA LYS A 104 -4.62 -5.76 -7.91
C LYS A 104 -4.30 -6.54 -6.64
N VAL A 105 -3.34 -6.08 -5.84
CA VAL A 105 -2.82 -6.82 -4.68
C VAL A 105 -3.54 -6.53 -3.37
N GLN A 106 -4.17 -5.35 -3.23
CA GLN A 106 -4.86 -4.93 -2.00
C GLN A 106 -6.34 -4.57 -2.18
N GLY A 107 -6.81 -4.47 -3.42
CA GLY A 107 -8.17 -4.00 -3.70
C GLY A 107 -8.34 -2.51 -3.46
N THR A 108 -9.51 -1.99 -3.84
CA THR A 108 -9.81 -0.55 -3.89
C THR A 108 -11.14 -0.16 -3.23
N PRO A 109 -11.53 -0.68 -2.05
CA PRO A 109 -12.72 -0.16 -1.39
C PRO A 109 -12.48 1.31 -0.99
N ASP A 110 -13.31 2.23 -1.49
CA ASP A 110 -13.32 3.69 -1.24
C ASP A 110 -12.22 4.54 -1.91
N ILE A 111 -11.16 3.94 -2.45
CA ILE A 111 -10.03 4.70 -3.02
C ILE A 111 -10.32 5.20 -4.44
N GLU A 112 -11.09 4.46 -5.22
CA GLU A 112 -11.42 4.80 -6.60
C GLU A 112 -12.09 6.18 -6.69
N GLN A 113 -13.09 6.44 -5.85
CA GLN A 113 -13.77 7.75 -5.80
C GLN A 113 -12.81 8.89 -5.41
N ARG A 114 -11.86 8.63 -4.51
CA ARG A 114 -10.86 9.65 -4.12
C ARG A 114 -9.90 9.96 -5.27
N LEU A 115 -9.43 8.93 -5.96
CA LEU A 115 -8.57 9.07 -7.15
C LEU A 115 -9.29 9.79 -8.29
N GLU A 116 -10.57 9.46 -8.51
CA GLU A 116 -11.39 10.11 -9.52
C GLU A 116 -11.54 11.61 -9.23
N ARG A 117 -11.94 11.98 -8.00
CA ARG A 117 -12.07 13.39 -7.60
C ARG A 117 -10.77 14.17 -7.78
N ARG A 118 -9.63 13.59 -7.38
CA ARG A 118 -8.30 14.21 -7.54
C ARG A 118 -7.92 14.37 -9.01
N THR A 119 -8.19 13.36 -9.82
CA THR A 119 -7.93 13.38 -11.26
C THR A 119 -8.78 14.45 -11.95
N GLN A 120 -10.07 14.51 -11.64
CA GLN A 120 -10.97 15.53 -12.15
C GLN A 120 -10.49 16.93 -11.75
N LYS A 121 -10.13 17.14 -10.47
CA LYS A 121 -9.58 18.42 -10.01
C LYS A 121 -8.37 18.83 -10.84
N PHE A 122 -7.38 17.95 -11.02
CA PHE A 122 -6.17 18.23 -11.79
C PHE A 122 -6.44 18.52 -13.27
N LEU A 123 -7.41 17.83 -13.88
CA LEU A 123 -7.78 18.07 -15.28
C LEU A 123 -8.49 19.43 -15.46
N TRP A 124 -9.33 19.84 -14.51
CA TRP A 124 -10.23 20.98 -14.66
C TRP A 124 -9.80 22.25 -13.90
N VAL A 125 -8.59 22.32 -13.32
CA VAL A 125 -8.04 23.57 -12.72
C VAL A 125 -8.13 24.77 -13.68
N THR A 126 -8.18 24.52 -14.99
CA THR A 126 -8.27 25.55 -16.04
C THR A 126 -9.72 25.89 -16.44
N ARG A 127 -10.58 26.29 -15.48
CA ARG A 127 -11.81 27.02 -15.82
C ARG A 127 -12.25 27.96 -14.70
N ILE A 128 -11.56 29.09 -14.60
CA ILE A 128 -12.21 30.35 -14.23
C ILE A 128 -11.96 31.25 -15.43
N GLU A 129 -13.02 31.42 -16.23
CA GLU A 129 -13.10 32.40 -17.32
C GLU A 129 -13.01 33.82 -16.76
#